data_AF-A0AAD8A0J1-F1
#
_entry.id   AF-A0AAD8A0J1-F1
#
_cell.length_a   1.000
_cell.length_b   1.000
_cell.length_c   1.000
_cell.angle_alpha   90.00
_cell.angle_beta   90.00
_cell.angle_gamma   90.00
#
_symmetry.space_group_name_H-M   'P 1'
#
loop_
_entity.id
_entity.type
_entity.pdbx_description
1 polymer ?
#
loop_
_entity_poly.entity_id
_entity_poly.type
_entity_poly.pdbx_seq_one_letter_code
_entity_poly.pdbx_strand_id
1 'polypeptide(L)'
;RTYGLGAGASGRVFGHSGDSGNPTLAEFSINSWNGLDFYDLSVIDGYNLPMKIIPANGGCPTVTCGSANCPDAYHYPTDDTKTHGCATTDYTVEFGY
;
A
#
# COMPACT_ATOMS: atom_id res chain seq x y z
N ARG A 1 4.65 -7.60 -11.26
CA ARG A 1 4.64 -8.82 -10.38
C ARG A 1 3.58 -8.61 -9.30
N THR A 2 3.05 -9.66 -8.66
CA THR A 2 2.00 -9.50 -7.64
C THR A 2 2.29 -10.25 -6.35
N TYR A 3 1.72 -9.76 -5.24
CA TYR A 3 1.67 -10.41 -3.94
C TYR A 3 0.24 -10.37 -3.40
N GLY A 4 -0.30 -11.53 -3.02
CA GLY A 4 -1.64 -11.62 -2.42
C GLY A 4 -1.56 -11.52 -0.89
N LEU A 5 -2.43 -10.71 -0.31
CA LEU A 5 -2.57 -10.51 1.13
C LEU A 5 -4.00 -10.87 1.54
N GLY A 6 -4.15 -11.93 2.32
CA GLY A 6 -5.46 -12.38 2.80
C GLY A 6 -6.03 -11.49 3.90
N ALA A 7 -7.36 -11.52 4.04
CA ALA A 7 -8.18 -10.70 4.96
C ALA A 7 -7.94 -10.87 6.48
N GLY A 8 -6.72 -11.20 6.91
CA GLY A 8 -6.30 -11.23 8.31
C GLY A 8 -4.83 -10.89 8.54
N ALA A 9 -4.10 -10.50 7.49
CA ALA A 9 -2.67 -10.26 7.56
C ALA A 9 -2.36 -8.75 7.57
N SER A 10 -2.03 -8.22 8.75
CA SER A 10 -1.47 -6.85 8.87
C SER A 10 0.04 -6.86 8.63
N GLY A 11 0.60 -5.72 8.24
CA GLY A 11 2.04 -5.55 8.07
C GLY A 11 2.42 -4.66 6.91
N ARG A 12 3.65 -4.83 6.44
CA ARG A 12 4.22 -4.07 5.31
C ARG A 12 4.64 -5.00 4.20
N VAL A 13 4.41 -4.57 2.97
CA VAL A 13 4.85 -5.22 1.75
C VAL A 13 5.75 -4.26 1.00
N PHE A 14 6.93 -4.71 0.62
CA PHE A 14 7.88 -3.92 -0.16
C PHE A 14 8.46 -4.75 -1.30
N GLY A 15 8.72 -4.08 -2.43
CA GLY A 15 9.40 -4.71 -3.54
C GLY A 15 10.91 -4.66 -3.34
N HIS A 16 11.59 -5.76 -3.60
CA HIS A 16 13.04 -5.78 -3.71
C HIS A 16 13.43 -5.53 -5.17
N SER A 17 13.78 -4.29 -5.49
CA SER A 17 14.58 -3.99 -6.69
C SER A 17 16.01 -4.40 -6.39
N GLY A 18 16.71 -5.06 -7.33
CA GLY A 18 18.15 -5.35 -7.17
C GLY A 18 19.04 -4.10 -6.99
N ASP A 19 18.44 -2.92 -7.04
CA ASP A 19 19.04 -1.61 -6.83
C ASP A 19 18.96 -1.22 -5.34
N SER A 20 20.00 -0.56 -4.82
CA SER A 20 20.14 -0.12 -3.43
C SER A 20 19.21 1.03 -3.02
N GLY A 21 18.10 1.24 -3.73
CA GLY A 21 17.10 2.25 -3.41
C GLY A 21 16.24 1.85 -2.21
N ASN A 22 15.86 2.83 -1.40
CA ASN A 22 14.91 2.60 -0.32
C ASN A 22 13.53 2.26 -0.89
N PRO A 23 12.80 1.31 -0.29
CA PRO A 23 11.61 0.77 -0.89
C PRO A 23 10.41 1.71 -0.80
N THR A 24 9.58 1.69 -1.86
CA THR A 24 8.17 2.03 -1.70
C THR A 24 7.50 0.96 -0.83
N LEU A 25 6.69 1.39 0.13
CA LEU A 25 5.99 0.50 1.07
C LEU A 25 4.50 0.49 0.77
N ALA A 26 3.88 -0.69 0.84
CA ALA A 26 2.45 -0.84 1.07
C ALA A 26 2.22 -1.26 2.52
N GLU A 27 1.40 -0.50 3.22
CA GLU A 27 1.14 -0.69 4.65
C GLU A 27 -0.30 -1.13 4.86
N PHE A 28 -0.52 -2.08 5.78
CA PHE A 28 -1.82 -2.70 6.03
C PHE A 28 -2.08 -2.87 7.53
N SER A 29 -3.26 -2.46 7.97
CA SER A 29 -3.84 -2.77 9.27
C SER A 29 -5.23 -3.40 9.05
N ILE A 30 -5.29 -4.72 9.08
CA ILE A 30 -6.46 -5.52 8.68
C ILE A 30 -7.28 -5.91 9.90
N ASN A 31 -8.62 -5.87 9.80
CA ASN A 31 -9.56 -6.09 10.90
C ASN A 31 -9.23 -5.29 12.16
N SER A 32 -8.88 -4.02 11.99
CA SER A 32 -8.42 -3.13 13.07
C SER A 32 -9.61 -2.36 13.66
N TRP A 33 -9.51 -1.04 13.76
CA TRP A 33 -10.56 -0.18 14.30
C TRP A 33 -11.91 -0.41 13.61
N ASN A 34 -12.94 -0.70 14.42
CA ASN A 34 -14.31 -0.98 13.98
C ASN A 34 -14.42 -2.17 12.99
N GLY A 35 -13.48 -3.11 13.02
CA GLY A 35 -13.46 -4.26 12.10
C GLY A 35 -13.23 -3.86 10.64
N LEU A 36 -12.60 -2.71 10.41
CA LEU A 36 -12.22 -2.24 9.08
C LEU A 36 -10.75 -2.55 8.78
N ASP A 37 -10.46 -2.60 7.50
CA ASP A 37 -9.11 -2.65 6.97
C ASP A 37 -8.64 -1.22 6.65
N PHE A 38 -7.39 -0.94 6.97
CA PHE A 38 -6.73 0.31 6.65
C PHE A 38 -5.47 0.03 5.85
N TYR A 39 -5.26 0.79 4.79
CA TYR A 39 -4.13 0.60 3.88
C TYR A 39 -3.71 1.90 3.21
N ASP A 40 -2.43 1.99 2.89
CA ASP A 40 -1.83 3.11 2.17
C ASP A 40 -0.51 2.71 1.51
N LEU A 41 -0.02 3.58 0.64
CA LEU A 41 1.34 3.54 0.12
C LEU A 41 2.19 4.59 0.83
N SER A 42 3.48 4.32 0.99
CA SER A 42 4.44 5.26 1.56
C SER A 42 5.73 5.29 0.75
N VAL A 43 6.19 6.52 0.50
CA VAL A 43 7.51 6.83 -0.09
C VAL A 43 8.37 7.63 0.88
N ILE A 44 8.01 7.67 2.16
CA ILE A 44 8.77 8.36 3.23
C ILE A 44 10.21 7.88 3.28
N ASP A 45 10.39 6.55 3.29
CA ASP A 45 11.72 5.94 3.33
C ASP A 45 12.42 6.03 1.97
N GLY A 46 11.64 6.04 0.89
CA GLY A 46 12.09 6.33 -0.47
C GLY A 46 11.22 5.67 -1.54
N TYR A 47 11.72 5.67 -2.77
CA TYR A 47 11.05 5.10 -3.91
C TYR A 47 12.03 4.27 -4.75
N ASN A 48 11.69 3.02 -5.00
CA ASN A 48 12.48 2.12 -5.84
C ASN A 48 11.70 1.53 -7.02
N LEU A 49 10.39 1.32 -6.88
CA LEU A 49 9.55 0.79 -7.96
C LEU A 49 8.07 1.17 -7.79
N PRO A 50 7.33 1.30 -8.92
CA PRO A 50 5.88 1.54 -8.91
C PRO A 50 5.12 0.48 -8.12
N MET A 51 4.12 0.89 -7.34
CA MET A 51 3.26 -0.01 -6.57
C MET A 51 1.77 0.31 -6.71
N LYS A 52 0.90 -0.71 -6.61
CA LYS A 52 -0.55 -0.56 -6.42
C LYS A 52 -1.05 -1.48 -5.32
N ILE A 53 -2.06 -1.04 -4.58
CA ILE A 53 -2.87 -1.87 -3.69
C ILE A 53 -4.27 -1.98 -4.28
N ILE A 54 -4.70 -3.21 -4.55
CA ILE A 54 -5.98 -3.52 -5.22
C ILE A 54 -6.86 -4.34 -4.26
N PRO A 55 -7.90 -3.73 -3.64
CA PRO A 55 -8.88 -4.45 -2.83
C PRO A 55 -9.76 -5.37 -3.69
N ALA A 56 -10.07 -6.59 -3.22
CA ALA A 56 -10.83 -7.56 -3.98
C ALA A 56 -12.34 -7.25 -4.06
N ASN A 57 -12.91 -6.59 -3.04
CA ASN A 57 -14.35 -6.35 -2.95
C ASN A 57 -14.90 -5.27 -3.92
N GLY A 58 -14.02 -4.56 -4.65
CA GLY A 58 -14.40 -3.52 -5.62
C GLY A 58 -15.10 -2.28 -5.02
N GLY A 59 -15.39 -2.27 -3.72
CA GLY A 59 -16.06 -1.17 -3.02
C GLY A 59 -15.09 -0.11 -2.47
N CYS A 60 -13.79 -0.37 -2.58
CA CYS A 60 -12.72 0.47 -2.04
C CYS A 60 -11.74 0.85 -3.15
N PRO A 61 -11.14 2.05 -3.09
CA PRO A 61 -10.27 2.55 -4.15
C PRO A 61 -9.00 1.69 -4.29
N THR A 62 -8.54 1.54 -5.53
CA THR A 62 -7.16 1.09 -5.78
C THR A 62 -6.21 2.26 -5.52
N VAL A 63 -5.21 2.06 -4.67
CA VAL A 63 -4.17 3.08 -4.38
C VAL A 63 -3.00 2.82 -5.30
N THR A 64 -2.51 3.87 -5.98
CA THR A 64 -1.49 3.75 -7.04
C THR A 64 -0.37 4.75 -6.84
N CYS A 65 0.87 4.28 -6.80
CA CYS A 65 2.05 5.15 -6.79
C CYS A 65 3.01 4.76 -7.93
N GLY A 66 2.99 5.54 -9.01
CA GLY A 66 3.82 5.31 -10.19
C GLY A 66 5.17 6.05 -10.20
N SER A 67 5.44 6.90 -9.21
CA SER A 67 6.69 7.68 -9.13
C SER A 67 6.97 8.15 -7.70
N ALA A 68 8.20 8.59 -7.42
CA ALA A 68 8.58 9.11 -6.11
C ALA A 68 7.74 10.29 -5.63
N ASN A 69 7.10 11.05 -6.54
CA ASN A 69 6.29 12.21 -6.21
C ASN A 69 4.77 11.95 -6.29
N CYS A 70 4.32 10.69 -6.21
CA CYS A 70 2.92 10.33 -6.39
C CYS A 70 2.01 10.95 -5.29
N PRO A 71 0.85 11.51 -5.63
CA PRO A 71 -0.01 12.17 -4.64
C PRO A 71 -0.74 11.20 -3.69
N ASP A 72 -0.80 9.92 -4.04
CA ASP A 72 -1.57 8.89 -3.32
C ASP A 72 -0.71 8.08 -2.33
N ALA A 73 0.54 8.50 -2.08
CA ALA A 73 1.39 7.91 -1.05
C ALA A 73 1.78 8.95 0.01
N TYR A 74 2.20 8.49 1.18
CA TYR A 74 2.80 9.33 2.20
C TYR A 74 4.21 9.79 1.79
N HIS A 75 4.46 11.09 1.89
CA HIS A 75 5.79 11.70 1.63
C HIS A 75 6.53 12.10 2.90
N TYR A 76 5.82 12.29 3.99
CA TYR A 76 6.39 12.67 5.28
C TYR A 76 5.51 12.13 6.42
N PRO A 77 6.10 11.86 7.62
CA PRO A 77 5.39 11.17 8.71
C PRO A 77 4.18 11.89 9.29
N THR A 78 4.04 13.19 9.06
CA THR A 78 2.93 14.00 9.59
C THR A 78 1.81 14.25 8.59
N ASP A 79 1.91 13.68 7.38
CA ASP A 79 0.75 13.57 6.49
C ASP A 79 -0.14 12.46 7.08
N ASP A 80 -1.42 12.74 7.26
CA ASP A 80 -2.42 11.81 7.79
C ASP A 80 -3.58 11.58 6.80
N THR A 81 -3.37 11.94 5.53
CA THR A 81 -4.44 12.00 4.52
C THR A 81 -4.47 10.83 3.53
N LYS A 82 -3.49 9.91 3.58
CA LYS A 82 -3.29 8.86 2.56
C LYS A 82 -3.86 7.51 2.94
N THR A 83 -4.23 7.32 4.21
CA THR A 83 -4.83 6.08 4.67
C THR A 83 -6.26 5.93 4.16
N HIS A 84 -6.52 4.79 3.52
CA HIS A 84 -7.84 4.40 3.05
C HIS A 84 -8.45 3.34 3.96
N GLY A 85 -9.71 3.53 4.34
CA GLY A 85 -10.51 2.53 5.05
C GLY A 85 -11.31 1.66 4.09
N CYS A 86 -11.50 0.38 4.42
CA CYS A 86 -12.30 -0.55 3.64
C CYS A 86 -13.00 -1.58 4.54
N ALA A 87 -14.14 -2.10 4.09
CA ALA A 87 -14.68 -3.32 4.66
C ALA A 87 -13.71 -4.48 4.41
N THR A 88 -13.56 -5.37 5.40
CA THR A 88 -12.61 -6.48 5.37
C THR A 88 -12.59 -7.22 4.03
N THR A 89 -11.42 -7.32 3.40
CA THR A 89 -11.26 -7.98 2.10
C THR A 89 -9.85 -8.51 1.86
N ASP A 90 -9.68 -9.29 0.80
CA ASP A 90 -8.37 -9.69 0.32
C ASP A 90 -7.77 -8.57 -0.54
N TYR A 91 -6.44 -8.49 -0.59
CA TYR A 91 -5.72 -7.47 -1.34
C TYR A 91 -4.72 -8.10 -2.29
N THR A 92 -4.51 -7.45 -3.44
CA THR A 92 -3.38 -7.72 -4.33
C THR A 92 -2.47 -6.50 -4.36
N VAL A 93 -1.19 -6.70 -4.06
CA VAL A 93 -0.15 -5.70 -4.29
C VAL A 93 0.50 -5.97 -5.64
N GLU A 94 0.49 -4.99 -6.55
CA GLU A 94 1.16 -5.07 -7.85
C GLU A 94 2.42 -4.18 -7.84
N PHE A 95 3.50 -4.69 -8.44
CA PHE A 95 4.82 -4.07 -8.49
C PHE A 95 5.32 -3.88 -9.92
N GLY A 96 5.98 -2.74 -10.18
CA GLY A 96 6.83 -2.51 -11.35
C GLY A 96 6.11 -2.48 -12.69
N TYR A 97 4.96 -1.81 -12.74
CA TYR A 97 4.18 -1.59 -13.96
C TYR A 97 4.59 -0.29 -14.67
#